data_AF-A0A8J7TYZ4-F1
#
_entry.id   AF-A0A8J7TYZ4-F1
#
_cell.length_a   1.000
_cell.length_b   1.000
_cell.length_c   1.000
_cell.angle_alpha   90.00
_cell.angle_beta   90.00
_cell.angle_gamma   90.00
#
_symmetry.space_group_name_H-M   'P 1'
#
loop_
_entity.id
_entity.type
_entity.pdbx_description
1 polymer ?
#
loop_
_entity_poly.entity_id
_entity_poly.type
_entity_poly.pdbx_seq_one_letter_code
_entity_poly.pdbx_strand_id
1 'polypeptide(L)'
;QVEHLPLALRRAATDVKAAQAALPPQPLPKLDEVLEQVERRMIELALRKSRGDQTAAADLLGVYRSRLVRRVKALGLGESTPQTSPPQPPLPEAGNGG
;
A
#
# COMPACT_ATOMS: atom_id res chain seq x y z
N GLN A 1 18.41 9.41 -25.15
CA GLN A 1 18.75 9.42 -26.59
C GLN A 1 18.34 8.08 -27.18
N VAL A 2 17.52 8.07 -28.24
CA VAL A 2 16.98 6.84 -28.86
C VAL A 2 17.84 6.40 -30.07
N GLU A 3 18.67 7.30 -30.59
CA GLU A 3 19.44 7.10 -31.83
C GLU A 3 20.50 5.99 -31.78
N HIS A 4 21.00 5.66 -30.59
CA HIS A 4 22.02 4.62 -30.41
C HIS A 4 21.46 3.21 -30.28
N LEU A 5 20.13 3.06 -30.30
CA LEU A 5 19.51 1.75 -30.23
C LEU A 5 19.50 1.06 -31.61
N PRO A 6 19.66 -0.28 -31.64
CA PRO A 6 19.38 -1.09 -32.82
C PRO A 6 18.04 -0.73 -33.47
N LEU A 7 17.97 -0.76 -34.80
CA LEU A 7 16.82 -0.29 -35.58
C LEU A 7 15.47 -0.86 -35.11
N ALA A 8 15.44 -2.13 -34.71
CA ALA A 8 14.23 -2.78 -34.19
C ALA A 8 13.71 -2.11 -32.90
N LEU A 9 14.62 -1.77 -31.97
CA LEU A 9 14.26 -1.10 -30.72
C LEU A 9 13.87 0.37 -30.97
N ARG A 10 14.47 1.04 -31.96
CA ARG A 10 14.03 2.37 -32.39
C ARG A 10 12.61 2.34 -32.95
N ARG A 11 12.29 1.40 -33.83
CA ARG A 11 10.94 1.22 -34.40
C ARG A 11 9.91 0.91 -33.33
N ALA A 12 10.20 -0.04 -32.44
CA ALA A 12 9.31 -0.36 -31.33
C ALA A 12 9.06 0.88 -30.43
N ALA A 13 10.10 1.67 -30.14
CA ALA A 13 9.95 2.90 -29.36
C ALA A 13 9.11 3.97 -30.08
N THR A 14 9.25 4.12 -31.41
CA THR A 14 8.41 5.03 -32.19
C THR A 14 6.97 4.57 -32.26
N ASP A 15 6.73 3.27 -32.42
CA ASP A 15 5.38 2.69 -32.48
C ASP A 15 4.67 2.82 -31.13
N VAL A 16 5.37 2.55 -30.02
CA VAL A 16 4.87 2.78 -28.66
C VAL A 16 4.55 4.25 -28.45
N LYS A 17 5.42 5.18 -28.87
CA LYS A 17 5.19 6.62 -28.73
C LYS A 17 4.01 7.11 -29.58
N ALA A 18 3.86 6.60 -30.80
CA ALA A 18 2.73 6.89 -31.67
C ALA A 18 1.41 6.36 -31.09
N ALA A 19 1.43 5.13 -30.56
CA ALA A 19 0.29 4.57 -29.84
C ALA A 19 -0.07 5.41 -28.60
N GLN A 20 0.93 5.82 -27.80
CA GLN A 20 0.73 6.67 -26.62
C GLN A 20 0.11 8.03 -26.98
N ALA A 21 0.51 8.62 -28.12
CA ALA A 21 -0.03 9.87 -28.62
C ALA A 21 -1.48 9.76 -29.13
N ALA A 22 -1.92 8.55 -29.52
CA ALA A 22 -3.28 8.29 -29.95
C ALA A 22 -4.25 8.03 -28.78
N LEU A 23 -3.75 7.75 -27.57
CA LEU A 23 -4.58 7.65 -26.38
C LEU A 23 -5.01 9.05 -25.91
N PRO A 24 -6.28 9.24 -25.50
CA PRO A 24 -6.67 10.48 -24.84
C PRO A 24 -5.81 10.67 -23.58
N PRO A 25 -5.38 11.91 -23.26
CA PRO A 25 -4.61 12.18 -22.08
C PRO A 25 -5.42 11.76 -20.86
N GLN A 26 -4.92 10.77 -20.11
CA GLN A 26 -5.54 10.41 -18.85
C GLN A 26 -5.36 11.57 -17.86
N PRO A 27 -6.42 12.02 -17.18
CA PRO A 27 -6.29 13.04 -16.16
C PRO A 27 -5.37 12.51 -15.05
N LEU A 28 -4.51 13.39 -14.54
CA LEU A 28 -3.73 13.08 -13.35
C LEU A 28 -4.69 12.81 -12.18
N PRO A 29 -4.39 11.85 -11.29
CA PRO A 29 -5.17 11.67 -10.08
C PRO A 29 -5.10 12.93 -9.22
N LYS A 30 -6.15 13.22 -8.46
CA LYS A 30 -6.14 14.36 -7.55
C LYS A 30 -5.11 14.11 -6.45
N LEU A 31 -4.24 15.08 -6.22
CA LEU A 31 -3.14 14.95 -5.26
C LEU A 31 -3.64 14.57 -3.87
N ASP A 32 -4.69 15.23 -3.38
CA ASP A 32 -5.24 14.98 -2.04
C ASP A 32 -5.74 13.54 -1.87
N GLU A 33 -6.37 12.97 -2.91
CA GLU A 33 -6.86 11.58 -2.89
C GLU A 33 -5.69 10.59 -2.79
N VAL A 34 -4.61 10.85 -3.52
CA VAL A 34 -3.40 10.00 -3.47
C VAL A 34 -2.70 10.11 -2.13
N LEU A 35 -2.54 11.33 -1.60
CA LEU A 35 -1.90 11.56 -0.30
C LEU A 35 -2.69 10.90 0.83
N GLU A 36 -4.02 11.03 0.82
CA GLU A 36 -4.88 10.39 1.82
C GLU A 36 -4.74 8.85 1.76
N GLN A 37 -4.74 8.27 0.55
CA GLN A 37 -4.63 6.83 0.38
C GLN A 37 -3.28 6.29 0.87
N VAL A 38 -2.17 6.99 0.57
CA VAL A 38 -0.84 6.62 1.05
C VAL A 38 -0.78 6.74 2.57
N GLU A 39 -1.29 7.83 3.13
CA GLU A 39 -1.29 8.06 4.57
C GLU A 39 -2.10 6.99 5.32
N ARG A 40 -3.30 6.64 4.84
CA ARG A 40 -4.12 5.56 5.41
C ARG A 40 -3.33 4.26 5.52
N ARG A 41 -2.71 3.82 4.42
CA ARG A 41 -1.94 2.55 4.38
C ARG A 41 -0.75 2.58 5.32
N MET A 42 -0.05 3.71 5.42
CA MET A 42 1.08 3.87 6.34
C MET A 42 0.63 3.79 7.80
N ILE A 43 -0.45 4.46 8.16
CA ILE A 43 -1.01 4.44 9.52
C ILE A 43 -1.51 3.05 9.89
N GLU A 44 -2.25 2.37 9.02
CA GLU A 44 -2.72 1.00 9.23
C GLU A 44 -1.56 0.02 9.44
N LEU A 45 -0.49 0.14 8.63
CA LEU A 45 0.69 -0.69 8.77
C LEU A 45 1.41 -0.44 10.10
N ALA A 46 1.55 0.82 10.51
CA ALA A 46 2.18 1.18 11.77
C ALA A 46 1.37 0.65 12.97
N LEU A 47 0.05 0.85 12.97
CA LEU A 47 -0.85 0.33 14.01
C LEU A 47 -0.80 -1.19 14.10
N ARG A 48 -0.79 -1.90 12.97
CA ARG A 48 -0.63 -3.36 12.96
C ARG A 48 0.72 -3.79 13.57
N LYS A 49 1.82 -3.13 13.19
CA LYS A 49 3.15 -3.43 13.72
C LYS A 49 3.27 -3.13 15.21
N SER A 50 2.57 -2.11 15.70
CA SER A 50 2.55 -1.73 17.12
C SER A 50 1.43 -2.40 17.93
N ARG A 51 0.68 -3.35 17.34
CA ARG A 51 -0.48 -4.00 17.98
C ARG A 51 -1.51 -3.01 18.53
N GLY A 52 -1.73 -1.91 17.81
CA GLY A 52 -2.68 -0.86 18.18
C GLY A 52 -2.13 0.20 19.13
N ASP A 53 -0.90 0.08 19.63
CA ASP A 53 -0.27 1.14 20.42
C ASP A 53 0.01 2.35 19.54
N GLN A 54 -0.71 3.45 19.80
CA GLN A 54 -0.61 4.69 19.03
C GLN A 54 0.68 5.47 19.31
N THR A 55 1.30 5.31 20.48
CA THR A 55 2.59 5.95 20.77
C THR A 55 3.67 5.26 19.95
N ALA A 56 3.76 3.92 20.04
CA ALA A 56 4.73 3.16 19.25
C ALA A 56 4.48 3.26 17.73
N ALA A 57 3.23 3.35 17.27
CA ALA A 57 2.92 3.59 15.86
C ALA A 57 3.40 4.98 15.39
N ALA A 58 3.27 6.00 16.24
CA ALA A 58 3.73 7.35 15.92
C ALA A 58 5.26 7.41 15.82
N ASP A 59 5.95 6.70 16.73
CA ASP A 59 7.41 6.56 16.70
C ASP A 59 7.88 5.85 15.42
N LEU A 60 7.21 4.77 15.01
CA LEU A 60 7.50 4.06 13.74
C LEU A 60 7.34 4.95 12.51
N LEU A 61 6.41 5.90 12.55
CA LEU A 61 6.14 6.85 11.47
C LEU A 61 6.99 8.13 11.55
N GLY A 62 7.74 8.33 12.65
CA GLY A 62 8.52 9.55 12.87
C GLY A 62 7.63 10.79 13.03
N VAL A 63 6.45 10.65 13.64
CA VAL A 63 5.51 11.76 13.86
C VAL A 63 5.13 11.89 15.33
N TYR A 64 4.67 13.07 15.73
CA TYR A 64 4.11 13.25 17.06
C TYR A 64 2.84 12.41 17.26
N ARG A 65 2.71 11.78 18.44
CA ARG A 65 1.50 11.02 18.84
C ARG A 65 0.20 11.82 18.64
N SER A 66 0.18 13.09 19.03
CA SER A 66 -0.99 13.96 18.89
C SER A 66 -1.44 14.13 17.43
N ARG A 67 -0.49 14.17 16.49
CA ARG A 67 -0.78 14.20 15.04
C ARG A 67 -1.38 12.87 14.60
N LEU A 68 -0.79 11.73 15.00
CA LEU A 68 -1.31 10.42 14.65
C LEU A 68 -2.75 10.23 15.13
N VAL A 69 -3.04 10.55 16.39
CA VAL A 69 -4.39 10.43 16.99
C VAL A 69 -5.43 11.18 16.16
N ARG A 70 -5.12 12.43 15.76
CA ARG A 70 -6.01 13.24 14.92
C ARG A 70 -6.22 12.61 13.54
N ARG A 71 -5.17 12.06 12.93
CA ARG A 71 -5.25 11.41 11.62
C ARG A 71 -6.01 10.09 11.66
N VAL A 72 -5.78 9.25 12.67
CA VAL A 72 -6.55 8.02 12.91
C VAL A 72 -8.04 8.33 13.04
N LYS A 73 -8.40 9.38 13.80
CA LYS A 73 -9.79 9.83 13.92
C LYS A 73 -10.35 10.34 12.59
N ALA A 74 -9.61 11.19 11.88
CA ALA A 74 -10.04 11.76 10.60
C ALA A 74 -10.24 10.69 9.52
N LEU A 75 -9.45 9.61 9.55
CA LEU A 75 -9.49 8.51 8.58
C LEU A 75 -10.42 7.35 9.00
N GLY A 76 -11.00 7.39 10.20
CA GLY A 76 -11.87 6.34 10.73
C GLY A 76 -11.16 5.02 11.06
N LEU A 77 -9.87 5.07 11.46
CA LEU A 77 -9.04 3.88 11.68
C LEU A 77 -9.07 3.32 13.12
N GLY A 78 -9.98 3.82 13.97
CA GLY A 78 -9.98 3.60 15.43
C GLY A 78 -10.74 2.37 15.92
N GLU A 79 -11.49 1.67 15.07
CA GLU A 79 -12.24 0.47 15.43
C GLU A 79 -11.59 -0.76 14.79
N SER A 80 -10.63 -1.37 15.49
CA SER A 80 -10.20 -2.71 15.16
C SER A 80 -11.28 -3.69 15.60
N THR A 81 -12.13 -4.13 14.68
CA THR A 81 -12.71 -5.46 14.84
C THR A 81 -11.54 -6.44 14.92
N PRO A 82 -11.50 -7.35 15.91
CA PRO A 82 -10.49 -8.40 15.92
C PRO A 82 -10.67 -9.20 14.63
N GLN A 83 -9.71 -9.04 13.72
CA GLN A 83 -9.50 -9.94 12.60
C GLN A 83 -9.13 -11.30 13.20
N THR A 84 -10.14 -12.06 13.63
CA THR A 84 -10.07 -13.50 13.77
C THR A 84 -9.62 -14.02 12.41
N SER A 85 -8.34 -14.38 12.30
CA SER A 85 -7.97 -15.40 11.33
C SER A 85 -8.85 -16.62 11.63
N PRO A 86 -9.50 -17.24 10.63
CA PRO A 86 -10.25 -18.46 10.86
C PRO A 86 -9.34 -19.45 11.60
N PRO A 87 -9.87 -20.21 12.58
CA PRO A 87 -9.08 -21.17 13.31
C PRO A 87 -8.44 -22.09 12.27
N GLN A 88 -7.11 -22.12 12.22
CA GLN A 88 -6.43 -23.14 11.45
C GLN A 88 -6.98 -24.48 11.98
N PRO A 89 -7.52 -25.35 11.10
CA PRO A 89 -7.95 -26.65 11.55
C PRO A 89 -6.76 -27.33 12.24
N PRO A 90 -6.96 -27.99 13.39
CA PRO A 90 -5.88 -28.68 14.08
C PRO A 90 -5.21 -29.62 13.07
N LEU A 91 -3.88 -29.53 12.97
CA LEU A 91 -3.08 -30.50 12.22
C LEU A 91 -3.50 -31.91 12.66
N PRO A 92 -3.71 -32.85 11.74
CA PRO A 92 -4.04 -34.22 12.12
C PRO A 92 -2.89 -34.74 12.99
N GLU A 93 -3.19 -35.08 14.24
CA GLU A 93 -2.24 -35.76 15.11
C GLU A 93 -1.83 -37.04 14.39
N ALA A 94 -0.55 -37.11 14.01
CA ALA A 94 0.03 -38.31 13.47
C ALA A 94 -0.20 -39.42 14.49
N GLY A 95 -1.02 -40.41 14.11
CA GLY A 95 -1.32 -41.56 14.95
C GLY A 95 -0.03 -42.18 15.47
N ASN A 96 0.14 -42.11 16.78
CA ASN A 96 1.19 -42.83 17.47
C ASN A 96 0.80 -44.31 17.48
N GLY A 97 1.32 -45.06 16.52
CA GLY A 97 1.27 -46.52 16.54
C GLY A 97 2.25 -47.03 17.59
N GLY A 98 1.71 -47.74 18.59
CA GLY A 98 2.42 -48.50 19.60
C GLY A 98 1.48 -49.50 20.24
#